data_AF-A0A946CNC6-F1
#
_entry.id   AF-A0A946CNC6-F1
#
_cell.length_a   1.000
_cell.length_b   1.000
_cell.length_c   1.000
_cell.angle_alpha   90.00
_cell.angle_beta   90.00
_cell.angle_gamma   90.00
#
_symmetry.space_group_name_H-M   'P 1'
#
loop_
_entity.id
_entity.type
_entity.pdbx_description
1 polymer ?
#
loop_
_entity_poly.entity_id
_entity_poly.type
_entity_poly.pdbx_seq_one_letter_code
_entity_poly.pdbx_strand_id
1 'polypeptide(L)'
;MHKSITEPHKTSLDELFANLGSSPDGLTGEQVRDRLRAYGKNELRVRRATPEIIKFLRQFKNFFALLLMVGGALALLAERLDPGQGNLY
;
A
#
# COMPACT_ATOMS: atom_id res chain seq x y z
N MET A 1 -0.55 -31.64 12.99
CA MET A 1 0.81 -31.24 12.62
C MET A 1 0.79 -30.84 11.15
N HIS A 2 0.65 -29.54 10.83
CA HIS A 2 0.62 -29.06 9.45
C HIS A 2 2.08 -28.81 9.04
N LYS A 3 2.67 -29.75 8.30
CA LYS A 3 4.06 -29.63 7.82
C LYS A 3 4.06 -28.51 6.78
N SER A 4 4.67 -27.37 7.09
CA SER A 4 4.83 -26.29 6.11
C SER A 4 5.65 -26.86 4.95
N ILE A 5 5.10 -26.88 3.74
CA ILE A 5 5.76 -27.47 2.56
C ILE A 5 6.84 -26.47 2.10
N THR A 6 8.04 -26.60 2.66
CA THR A 6 9.14 -25.67 2.41
C THR A 6 9.83 -25.93 1.06
N GLU A 7 9.80 -27.17 0.56
CA GLU A 7 10.49 -27.58 -0.68
C GLU A 7 9.63 -28.54 -1.52
N PRO A 8 8.48 -28.09 -2.07
CA PRO A 8 7.55 -28.97 -2.79
C PRO A 8 8.16 -29.66 -4.01
N HIS A 9 9.23 -29.08 -4.58
CA HIS A 9 9.92 -29.58 -5.76
C HIS A 9 10.86 -30.76 -5.49
N LYS A 10 11.09 -31.13 -4.22
CA LYS A 10 11.95 -32.28 -3.83
C LYS A 10 11.14 -33.48 -3.33
N THR A 11 9.83 -33.35 -3.21
CA THR A 11 8.93 -34.36 -2.65
C THR A 11 8.32 -35.22 -3.76
N SER A 12 8.03 -36.49 -3.46
CA SER A 12 7.31 -37.36 -4.41
C SER A 12 5.88 -36.88 -4.61
N LEU A 13 5.27 -37.25 -5.75
CA LEU A 13 3.89 -36.85 -6.06
C LEU A 13 2.88 -37.36 -5.02
N ASP A 14 3.02 -38.60 -4.56
CA ASP A 14 2.11 -39.20 -3.58
C ASP A 14 2.15 -38.46 -2.23
N GLU A 15 3.35 -38.11 -1.75
CA GLU A 15 3.51 -37.34 -0.52
C GLU A 15 3.03 -35.89 -0.71
N LEU A 16 3.21 -35.30 -1.90
CA LEU A 16 2.69 -33.98 -2.21
C LEU A 16 1.14 -33.95 -2.20
N PHE A 17 0.50 -34.94 -2.82
CA PHE A 17 -0.96 -35.10 -2.84
C PHE A 17 -1.52 -35.28 -1.42
N ALA A 18 -0.90 -36.15 -0.62
CA ALA A 18 -1.29 -36.36 0.77
C ALA A 18 -1.16 -35.08 1.61
N ASN A 19 -0.05 -34.34 1.45
CA ASN A 19 0.19 -33.10 2.21
C ASN A 19 -0.74 -31.95 1.78
N LEU A 20 -1.04 -31.82 0.48
CA LEU A 20 -1.95 -30.80 -0.06
C LEU A 20 -3.43 -31.20 0.05
N GLY A 21 -3.73 -32.44 0.46
CA GLY A 21 -5.09 -32.98 0.51
C GLY A 21 -5.78 -32.95 -0.86
N SER A 22 -5.04 -33.19 -1.93
CA SER A 22 -5.53 -33.22 -3.32
C SER A 22 -5.28 -34.59 -3.95
N SER A 23 -5.86 -34.84 -5.13
CA SER A 23 -5.64 -36.06 -5.89
C SER A 23 -5.15 -35.75 -7.32
N PRO A 24 -4.68 -36.76 -8.06
CA PRO A 24 -4.37 -36.62 -9.49
C PRO A 24 -5.56 -36.13 -10.33
N ASP A 25 -6.78 -36.48 -9.93
CA ASP A 25 -8.02 -36.06 -10.60
C ASP A 25 -8.48 -34.64 -10.20
N GLY A 26 -7.75 -34.00 -9.27
CA GLY A 26 -8.00 -32.63 -8.81
C GLY A 26 -8.81 -32.55 -7.51
N LEU A 27 -9.58 -31.46 -7.38
CA LEU A 27 -10.40 -31.18 -6.20
C LEU A 27 -11.88 -31.18 -6.58
N THR A 28 -12.73 -31.64 -5.67
CA THR A 28 -14.17 -31.53 -5.84
C THR A 28 -14.63 -30.07 -5.72
N GLY A 29 -15.78 -29.74 -6.31
CA GLY A 29 -16.35 -28.40 -6.20
C GLY A 29 -16.60 -27.97 -4.75
N GLU A 30 -16.86 -28.90 -3.85
CA GLU A 30 -16.98 -28.62 -2.40
C GLU A 30 -15.64 -28.25 -1.77
N GLN A 31 -14.60 -29.05 -2.02
CA GLN A 31 -13.24 -28.76 -1.54
C GLN A 31 -12.73 -27.41 -2.06
N VAL A 32 -13.03 -27.07 -3.31
CA VAL A 32 -12.69 -25.76 -3.88
C VAL A 32 -13.40 -24.63 -3.12
N ARG A 33 -14.70 -24.76 -2.83
CA ARG A 33 -15.45 -23.75 -2.06
C ARG A 33 -14.93 -23.60 -0.63
N ASP A 34 -14.57 -24.69 0.01
CA ASP A 34 -14.06 -24.69 1.38
C ASP A 34 -12.68 -24.05 1.45
N ARG A 35 -11.80 -24.39 0.49
CA ARG A 35 -10.48 -23.75 0.35
C ARG A 35 -10.62 -22.27 0.03
N LEU A 36 -11.55 -21.87 -0.85
CA LEU A 36 -11.77 -20.47 -1.15
C LEU A 36 -12.24 -19.69 0.09
N ARG A 37 -13.04 -20.31 0.97
CA ARG A 37 -13.45 -19.71 2.25
C ARG A 37 -12.28 -19.62 3.25
N ALA A 38 -11.43 -20.64 3.31
CA ALA A 38 -10.31 -20.70 4.25
C ALA A 38 -9.11 -19.81 3.85
N TYR A 39 -8.73 -19.84 2.57
CA TYR A 39 -7.52 -19.17 2.07
C TYR A 39 -7.81 -17.86 1.33
N GLY A 40 -9.05 -17.65 0.87
CA GLY A 40 -9.41 -16.54 0.01
C GLY A 40 -8.98 -16.74 -1.44
N LYS A 41 -9.19 -15.70 -2.26
CA LYS A 41 -8.77 -15.71 -3.66
C LYS A 41 -7.24 -15.62 -3.75
N ASN A 42 -6.65 -16.35 -4.69
CA ASN A 42 -5.22 -16.25 -5.01
C ASN A 42 -4.94 -14.99 -5.85
N GLU A 43 -5.18 -13.82 -5.27
CA GLU A 43 -5.01 -12.52 -5.90
C GLU A 43 -4.13 -11.63 -5.01
N LEU A 44 -3.11 -11.02 -5.60
CA LEU A 44 -2.31 -10.01 -4.91
C LEU A 44 -3.17 -8.76 -4.71
N ARG A 45 -3.40 -8.39 -3.45
CA ARG A 45 -4.09 -7.14 -3.13
C ARG A 45 -3.18 -5.96 -3.44
N VAL A 46 -3.40 -5.34 -4.60
CA VAL A 46 -2.77 -4.06 -4.92
C VAL A 46 -3.31 -3.02 -3.94
N ARG A 47 -2.43 -2.40 -3.15
CA ARG A 47 -2.85 -1.28 -2.31
C ARG A 47 -3.43 -0.20 -3.21
N ARG A 48 -4.60 0.34 -2.85
CA ARG A 48 -5.17 1.49 -3.55
C ARG A 48 -4.11 2.58 -3.59
N ALA A 49 -3.81 3.07 -4.78
CA ALA A 49 -2.87 4.17 -4.95
C ALA A 49 -3.38 5.37 -4.15
N THR A 50 -2.47 6.01 -3.40
CA THR A 50 -2.77 7.31 -2.80
C THR A 50 -3.15 8.28 -3.92
N PRO A 51 -4.30 8.97 -3.84
CA PRO A 51 -4.69 9.96 -4.84
C PRO A 51 -3.58 10.99 -5.09
N GLU A 52 -3.41 11.41 -6.35
CA GLU A 52 -2.34 12.35 -6.75
C GLU A 52 -2.42 13.68 -5.99
N ILE A 53 -3.62 14.19 -5.72
CA ILE A 53 -3.83 15.41 -4.93
C ILE A 53 -3.28 15.28 -3.50
N ILE A 54 -3.40 14.10 -2.88
CA ILE A 54 -2.87 13.85 -1.53
C ILE A 54 -1.35 13.75 -1.58
N LYS A 55 -0.77 13.21 -2.65
CA LYS A 55 0.69 13.21 -2.86
C LYS A 55 1.22 14.63 -3.01
N PHE A 56 0.53 15.48 -3.78
CA PHE A 56 0.88 16.88 -3.97
C PHE A 56 0.83 17.68 -2.65
N LEU A 57 -0.28 17.59 -1.91
CA LEU A 57 -0.43 18.30 -0.62
C LEU A 57 0.60 17.87 0.43
N ARG A 58 1.13 16.64 0.34
CA ARG A 58 2.20 16.16 1.23
C ARG A 58 3.51 16.92 1.03
N GLN A 59 3.77 17.46 -0.17
CA GLN A 59 4.98 18.23 -0.45
C GLN A 59 5.04 19.53 0.36
N PHE A 60 3.90 20.12 0.71
CA PHE A 60 3.83 21.37 1.49
C PHE A 60 4.08 21.17 2.99
N LYS A 61 4.23 19.94 3.46
CA LYS A 61 4.50 19.62 4.88
C LYS A 61 5.99 19.58 5.23
N ASN A 62 6.88 19.79 4.27
CA ASN A 62 8.31 19.79 4.54
C ASN A 62 8.74 21.09 5.26
N PHE A 63 9.84 21.02 6.01
CA PHE A 63 10.31 22.15 6.84
C PHE A 63 10.53 23.45 6.04
N PHE A 64 11.15 23.35 4.87
CA PHE A 64 11.39 24.51 4.00
C PHE A 64 10.09 25.12 3.46
N ALA A 65 9.15 24.29 3.01
CA ALA A 65 7.85 24.75 2.54
C ALA A 65 7.09 25.48 3.65
N LEU A 66 7.12 24.96 4.88
CA LEU A 66 6.52 25.63 6.03
C LEU A 66 7.19 26.98 6.33
N LEU A 67 8.52 27.02 6.32
CA LEU A 67 9.28 28.26 6.53
C LEU A 67 8.92 29.32 5.48
N LEU A 68 8.87 28.93 4.21
CA LEU A 68 8.50 29.82 3.10
C LEU A 68 7.04 30.26 3.16
N MET A 69 6.12 29.37 3.51
CA MET A 69 4.70 29.74 3.68
C MET A 69 4.51 30.73 4.81
N VAL A 70 5.18 30.52 5.96
CA VAL A 70 5.11 31.44 7.09
C VAL A 70 5.76 32.79 6.72
N GLY A 71 6.95 32.78 6.10
CA GLY A 71 7.61 34.00 5.65
C GLY A 71 6.78 34.80 4.64
N GLY A 72 6.17 34.12 3.67
CA GLY A 72 5.26 34.74 2.70
C GLY A 72 4.01 35.30 3.35
N ALA A 73 3.39 34.57 4.28
CA ALA A 73 2.24 35.06 5.04
C ALA A 73 2.59 36.30 5.88
N LEU A 74 3.74 36.28 6.56
CA LEU A 74 4.23 37.43 7.33
C LEU A 74 4.52 38.64 6.44
N ALA A 75 5.12 38.44 5.26
CA ALA A 75 5.37 39.51 4.30
C ALA A 75 4.06 40.16 3.82
N LEU A 76 3.05 39.36 3.50
CA LEU A 76 1.72 39.86 3.11
C LEU A 76 1.02 40.60 4.26
N LEU A 77 1.17 40.13 5.50
CA LEU A 77 0.62 40.80 6.67
C LEU A 77 1.32 42.12 6.98
N ALA A 78 2.64 42.18 6.82
CA ALA A 78 3.42 43.40 7.02
C ALA A 78 2.98 44.49 6.04
N GLU A 79 2.87 44.17 4.74
CA GLU A 79 2.41 45.11 3.71
C GLU A 79 0.97 45.62 3.97
N ARG A 80 0.11 44.77 4.55
CA ARG A 80 -1.26 45.16 4.92
C ARG A 80 -1.31 46.14 6.09
N LEU A 81 -0.34 46.09 7.00
CA LEU A 81 -0.30 46.89 8.22
C LEU A 81 0.44 48.21 8.04
N ASP A 82 1.57 48.19 7.33
CA ASP A 82 2.38 49.37 7.02
C ASP A 82 2.78 49.36 5.54
N PRO A 83 1.87 49.82 4.64
CA PRO A 83 2.07 49.74 3.21
C PRO A 83 3.17 50.68 2.72
N GLY A 84 3.97 50.25 1.74
CA GLY A 84 4.97 51.11 1.07
C GLY A 84 6.32 51.25 1.78
N GLN A 85 6.56 50.53 2.87
CA GLN A 85 7.89 50.40 3.51
C GLN A 85 8.76 49.28 2.91
N GLY A 86 8.22 48.53 1.94
CA GLY A 86 8.95 47.50 1.22
C GLY A 86 9.93 48.11 0.20
N ASN A 87 11.06 47.44 -0.02
CA ASN A 87 12.03 47.82 -1.06
C ASN A 87 11.58 47.38 -2.47
N LEU A 88 10.29 47.52 -2.76
CA LEU A 88 9.70 47.33 -4.08
C LEU A 88 9.75 48.70 -4.75
N TYR A 89 10.72 48.87 -5.66
CA TYR A 89 11.00 50.11 -6.39
C TYR A 89 9.76 50.85 -6.90
#